data_AF-A0A136L2M9-F1
#
_entry.id   AF-A0A136L2M9-F1
#
_cell.length_a   1.000
_cell.length_b   1.000
_cell.length_c   1.000
_cell.angle_alpha   90.00
_cell.angle_beta   90.00
_cell.angle_gamma   90.00
#
_symmetry.space_group_name_H-M   'P 1'
#
loop_
_entity.id
_entity.type
_entity.pdbx_description
1 polymer ?
#
loop_
_entity_poly.entity_id
_entity_poly.type
_entity_poly.pdbx_seq_one_letter_code
_entity_poly.pdbx_strand_id
1 'polypeptide(L)' 'MYLSYKHGKNFCEVQIQSNSLKIWLDILHNDLDDPNKLSRDVSKIGHHGTGTTETKLSDLSELDSVMYLIEQSYKQTL' A
#
# COMPACT_ATOMS: atom_id res chain seq x y z
N MET A 1 -10.71 -3.29 10.88
CA MET A 1 -11.47 -2.61 9.82
C MET A 1 -10.49 -1.91 8.89
N TYR A 2 -10.75 -1.94 7.59
CA TYR A 2 -10.01 -1.23 6.55
C TYR A 2 -11.00 -0.73 5.50
N LEU A 3 -10.56 0.21 4.66
CA LEU A 3 -11.30 0.73 3.52
C LEU A 3 -10.58 0.33 2.23
N SER A 4 -11.24 -0.44 1.37
CA SER A 4 -10.72 -0.81 0.05
C SER A 4 -11.00 0.28 -0.98
N TYR A 5 -10.01 0.56 -1.82
CA TYR A 5 -10.12 1.41 -2.99
C TYR A 5 -9.93 0.55 -4.25
N LYS A 6 -10.77 0.79 -5.25
CA LYS A 6 -10.85 -0.05 -6.45
C LYS A 6 -11.14 0.73 -7.73
N HIS A 7 -10.64 0.24 -8.86
CA HIS A 7 -11.09 0.62 -10.21
C HIS A 7 -11.18 -0.65 -11.08
N GLY A 8 -12.31 -1.35 -11.01
CA GLY A 8 -12.40 -2.73 -11.51
C GLY A 8 -11.98 -3.73 -10.43
N LYS A 9 -10.69 -3.74 -10.08
CA LYS A 9 -10.14 -4.52 -8.94
C LYS A 9 -9.62 -3.60 -7.83
N ASN A 10 -9.38 -4.17 -6.65
CA ASN A 10 -8.72 -3.47 -5.56
C ASN A 10 -7.31 -3.07 -6.00
N PHE A 11 -6.88 -1.86 -5.62
CA PHE A 11 -5.49 -1.44 -5.81
C PHE A 11 -4.84 -1.06 -4.48
N CYS A 12 -5.62 -0.66 -3.48
CA CYS A 12 -5.12 -0.57 -2.11
C CYS A 12 -6.22 -0.70 -1.06
N GLU A 13 -5.81 -1.11 0.14
CA GLU A 13 -6.62 -1.05 1.34
C GLU A 13 -5.96 -0.16 2.40
N VAL A 14 -6.73 0.75 2.96
CA VAL A 14 -6.26 1.65 4.02
C VAL A 14 -6.87 1.25 5.35
N GLN A 15 -6.02 0.90 6.30
CA GLN A 15 -6.36 0.76 7.71
C GLN A 15 -5.93 2.02 8.46
N ILE A 16 -6.91 2.71 9.04
CA ILE A 16 -6.68 3.82 9.96
C ILE A 16 -6.20 3.26 11.29
N GLN A 17 -5.05 3.73 11.77
CA GLN A 17 -4.49 3.45 13.08
C GLN A 17 -4.48 4.74 13.91
N SER A 18 -4.16 4.65 15.21
CA SER A 18 -4.22 5.81 16.12
C SER A 18 -3.36 6.99 15.64
N ASN A 19 -2.18 6.73 15.08
CA ASN A 19 -1.20 7.75 14.68
C ASN A 19 -0.65 7.56 13.26
N SER A 20 -1.32 6.78 12.41
CA SER A 20 -0.83 6.49 11.06
C SER A 20 -1.88 5.83 10.19
N LEU A 21 -1.63 5.82 8.88
CA LEU A 21 -2.34 4.96 7.94
C LEU A 21 -1.46 3.77 7.59
N LYS A 22 -1.96 2.57 7.83
CA LYS A 22 -1.37 1.34 7.28
C LYS A 22 -2.06 1.05 5.96
N ILE A 23 -1.29 0.76 4.93
CA ILE A 23 -1.80 0.63 3.56
C ILE A 23 -1.27 -0.68 2.97
N TRP A 24 -2.17 -1.51 2.47
CA TRP A 24 -1.82 -2.67 1.65
C TRP A 24 -2.01 -2.31 0.18
N LEU A 25 -1.06 -2.68 -0.67
CA LEU A 25 -1.04 -2.43 -2.11
C LEU A 25 -1.18 -3.77 -2.83
N ASP A 26 -2.12 -3.85 -3.76
CA ASP A 26 -2.40 -5.03 -4.60
C ASP A 26 -1.38 -5.15 -5.74
N ILE A 27 -0.09 -5.20 -5.38
CA ILE A 27 1.06 -5.34 -6.28
C ILE A 27 2.18 -6.10 -5.56
N LEU A 28 2.98 -6.89 -6.29
CA LEU A 28 4.12 -7.60 -5.71
C LEU A 28 5.22 -6.60 -5.29
N HIS A 29 5.85 -6.85 -4.16
CA HIS A 29 6.88 -5.95 -3.63
C HIS A 29 8.07 -5.77 -4.59
N ASN A 30 8.41 -6.82 -5.35
CA ASN A 30 9.49 -6.76 -6.34
C ASN A 30 9.14 -5.96 -7.61
N ASP A 31 7.85 -5.69 -7.85
CA ASP A 31 7.36 -4.91 -8.99
C ASP A 31 7.18 -3.42 -8.61
N LEU A 32 7.47 -3.06 -7.36
CA LEU A 32 7.35 -1.71 -6.83
C LEU A 32 8.70 -0.98 -6.94
N ASP A 33 8.71 0.20 -7.55
CA ASP A 33 9.84 1.14 -7.43
C ASP A 33 9.74 1.88 -6.10
N ASP A 34 10.59 1.51 -5.14
CA ASP A 34 10.59 2.03 -3.76
C ASP A 34 11.96 2.61 -3.36
N PRO A 35 12.35 3.78 -3.91
CA PRO A 35 13.64 4.39 -3.62
C PRO A 35 13.80 4.79 -2.14
N ASN A 36 12.68 5.03 -1.45
CA ASN A 36 12.63 5.45 -0.06
C ASN A 36 12.53 4.27 0.92
N LYS A 37 12.40 3.03 0.42
CA LYS A 37 12.28 1.80 1.22
C LYS A 37 11.14 1.87 2.25
N LEU A 38 10.00 2.43 1.83
CA LEU A 38 8.81 2.62 2.66
C LEU A 38 7.84 1.43 2.62
N SER A 39 8.14 0.42 1.82
CA SER A 39 7.31 -0.77 1.67
C SER A 39 7.98 -2.04 2.21
N ARG A 40 7.16 -3.06 2.45
CA ARG A 40 7.62 -4.40 2.82
C ARG A 40 6.73 -5.47 2.18
N ASP A 41 7.35 -6.58 1.80
CA ASP A 41 6.65 -7.79 1.37
C ASP A 41 5.89 -8.41 2.55
N VAL A 42 4.57 -8.57 2.39
CA VAL A 42 3.70 -9.24 3.36
C VAL A 42 3.00 -10.48 2.78
N SER A 43 3.38 -10.93 1.57
CA SER A 43 2.78 -12.06 0.86
C SER A 43 2.80 -13.39 1.63
N LYS A 44 3.73 -13.53 2.60
CA LYS A 44 3.92 -14.76 3.40
C LYS A 44 3.62 -14.59 4.89
N ILE A 45 3.09 -13.44 5.30
CA ILE A 45 2.71 -13.17 6.69
C ILE A 45 1.21 -12.85 6.76
N GLY A 46 0.54 -13.27 7.82
CA GLY A 46 -0.88 -12.94 8.01
C GLY A 46 -1.09 -11.43 8.12
N HIS A 47 -2.03 -10.90 7.34
CA HIS A 47 -2.44 -9.49 7.36
C HIS A 47 -3.93 -9.36 7.00
N HIS A 48 -4.50 -8.15 7.16
CA HIS A 48 -5.95 -7.93 7.01
C HIS A 48 -6.39 -7.50 5.60
N GLY A 49 -5.50 -6.91 4.80
CA GLY A 49 -5.77 -6.51 3.40
C GLY A 49 -5.61 -7.67 2.42
N THR A 50 -5.87 -7.41 1.14
CA THR A 50 -5.61 -8.37 0.04
C THR A 50 -4.26 -8.13 -0.62
N GLY A 51 -3.69 -6.94 -0.41
CA GLY A 51 -2.42 -6.56 -1.00
C GLY A 51 -1.21 -7.29 -0.41
N THR A 52 -0.33 -7.75 -1.29
CA THR A 52 0.89 -8.48 -0.92
C THR A 52 2.05 -7.56 -0.50
N THR A 53 1.90 -6.25 -0.68
CA THR A 53 2.86 -5.23 -0.25
C THR A 53 2.22 -4.32 0.78
N GLU A 54 2.92 -4.01 1.87
CA GLU A 54 2.46 -3.06 2.89
C GLU A 54 3.33 -1.81 2.90
N THR A 55 2.73 -0.63 2.97
CA THR A 55 3.39 0.64 3.30
C THR A 55 2.65 1.35 4.44
N LYS A 56 3.23 2.42 4.97
CA LYS A 56 2.70 3.15 6.11
C LYS A 56 2.96 4.65 5.95
N LEU A 57 1.90 5.45 6.09
CA LEU A 57 2.02 6.91 6.21
C LEU A 57 1.99 7.26 7.70
N SER A 58 3.14 7.67 8.25
CA SER A 58 3.25 8.10 9.65
C SER A 58 3.49 9.60 9.78
N ASP A 59 4.10 10.22 8.77
CA ASP A 59 4.36 11.66 8.70
C ASP A 59 3.94 12.24 7.35
N LEU A 60 3.46 13.48 7.33
CA LEU A 60 3.03 14.14 6.09
C LEU A 60 4.18 14.40 5.11
N SER A 61 5.43 14.46 5.58
CA SER A 61 6.61 14.53 4.71
C SER A 61 6.81 13.28 3.85
N GLU A 62 6.22 12.15 4.23
CA GLU A 62 6.25 10.89 3.46
C GLU A 62 5.13 10.82 2.41
N LEU A 63 4.20 11.79 2.40
CA LEU A 63 2.97 11.73 1.62
C LEU A 63 3.24 11.50 0.13
N ASP A 64 4.14 12.27 -0.47
CA ASP A 64 4.45 12.15 -1.91
C ASP A 64 5.03 10.77 -2.24
N SER A 65 5.92 10.27 -1.38
CA SER A 65 6.54 8.95 -1.54
C SER A 65 5.51 7.83 -1.41
N VAL A 66 4.62 7.89 -0.41
CA VAL A 66 3.55 6.89 -0.23
C VAL A 66 2.54 6.95 -1.37
N MET A 67 2.19 8.14 -1.83
CA MET A 67 1.28 8.32 -2.97
C MET A 67 1.89 7.78 -4.28
N TYR A 68 3.21 7.92 -4.47
CA TYR A 68 3.91 7.31 -5.60
C TYR A 68 3.79 5.78 -5.59
N LEU A 69 3.89 5.12 -4.42
CA LEU A 69 3.68 3.67 -4.32
C LEU A 69 2.23 3.26 -4.61
N ILE A 70 1.25 4.03 -4.11
CA ILE A 70 -0.17 3.79 -4.39
C ILE A 70 -0.48 3.97 -5.88
N GLU A 71 0.09 4.98 -6.53
CA GLU A 71 -0.09 5.24 -7.95
C GLU A 71 0.42 4.08 -8.81
N GLN A 72 1.56 3.48 -8.44
CA GLN A 72 2.07 2.28 -9.12
C GLN A 72 1.09 1.12 -9.02
N SER A 73 0.52 0.88 -7.84
CA SER A 73 -0.52 -0.16 -7.64
C SER A 73 -1.78 0.13 -8.47
N TYR A 74 -2.25 1.38 -8.48
CA TYR A 74 -3.39 1.82 -9.30
C TYR A 74 -3.14 1.57 -10.80
N LYS A 75 -1.96 1.93 -11.32
CA LYS A 75 -1.69 1.77 -12.76
C LYS A 75 -1.54 0.32 -13.20
N GLN A 76 -1.06 -0.56 -12.32
CA GLN A 76 -0.71 -1.94 -12.68
C GLN A 76 -1.85 -2.93 -12.42
N THR A 77 -2.84 -2.54 -11.61
CA THR A 77 -3.98 -3.39 -11.27
C THR A 77 -5.21 -3.07 -12.13
N LEU A 78 -5.39 -3.76 -13.27
CA LEU A 78 -6.56 -3.65 -14.15
C LEU A 78 -7.71 -4.59 -13.76
#